data_AF-A0A936BXT1-F1
#
_entry.id   AF-A0A936BXT1-F1
#
_cell.length_a   1.000
_cell.length_b   1.000
_cell.length_c   1.000
_cell.angle_alpha   90.00
_cell.angle_beta   90.00
_cell.angle_gamma   90.00
#
_symmetry.space_group_name_H-M   'P 1'
#
loop_
_entity.id
_entity.type
_entity.pdbx_description
1 polymer ?
#
loop_
_entity_poly.entity_id
_entity_poly.type
_entity_poly.pdbx_seq_one_letter_code
_entity_poly.pdbx_strand_id
1 'polypeptide(L)'
;MASNITLSAGVRANLLSLQNTAEMMSSVQQRLSTGKKVNSAVDNPVNFFTAAGLQARSGDLSTLLDSVSNSVQTIAAADKGISAITKLIESAKSTAKQAQTATEGTIAYAGSVTGGAIADDAAVAALTGNPDDPGRLGRRANG
;
A
#
# COMPACT_ATOMS: atom_id res chain seq x y z
N MET A 1 82.31 -4.28 34.17
CA MET A 1 82.07 -2.98 34.82
C MET A 1 80.63 -2.56 34.57
N ALA A 2 79.71 -3.08 35.38
CA ALA A 2 78.36 -2.55 35.44
C ALA A 2 78.43 -1.38 36.42
N SER A 3 78.40 -0.16 35.89
CA SER A 3 78.25 1.03 36.71
C SER A 3 76.98 0.84 37.52
N ASN A 4 77.11 0.56 38.82
CA ASN A 4 76.01 0.63 39.75
C ASN A 4 75.52 2.08 39.69
N ILE A 5 74.49 2.30 38.88
CA ILE A 5 73.76 3.56 38.85
C ILE A 5 73.07 3.63 40.22
N THR A 6 73.79 4.10 41.23
CA THR A 6 73.25 4.45 42.53
C THR A 6 72.51 5.75 42.35
N LEU A 7 71.31 5.68 41.77
CA LEU A 7 70.40 6.79 41.75
C LEU A 7 70.15 7.19 43.22
N SER A 8 70.60 8.40 43.57
CA SER A 8 70.25 9.06 44.83
C SER A 8 68.76 8.89 45.08
N ALA A 9 68.37 8.62 46.33
CA ALA A 9 66.98 8.35 46.69
C ALA A 9 66.01 9.43 46.15
N GLY A 10 66.45 10.69 46.10
CA GLY A 10 65.67 11.79 45.52
C GLY A 10 65.51 11.73 44.00
N VAL A 11 66.49 11.20 43.25
CA VAL A 11 66.37 11.05 41.78
C VAL A 11 65.42 9.91 41.43
N ARG A 12 65.43 8.80 42.19
CA ARG A 12 64.46 7.70 42.03
C ARG A 12 63.02 8.13 42.30
N ALA A 13 62.81 8.92 43.35
CA ALA A 13 61.49 9.46 43.68
C ALA A 13 60.95 10.36 42.55
N ASN A 14 61.81 11.21 41.98
CA ASN A 14 61.45 12.04 40.83
C ASN A 14 61.15 11.19 39.59
N LEU A 15 61.97 10.17 39.30
CA LEU A 15 61.75 9.27 38.16
C LEU A 15 60.48 8.43 38.29
N LEU A 16 60.13 8.00 39.51
CA LEU A 16 58.87 7.30 39.77
C LEU A 16 57.68 8.24 39.54
N SER A 17 57.77 9.50 39.98
CA SER A 17 56.75 10.52 39.73
C SER A 17 56.56 10.79 38.22
N LEU A 18 57.66 10.89 37.47
CA LEU A 18 57.62 11.08 36.02
C LEU A 18 57.04 9.86 35.29
N GLN A 19 57.36 8.65 35.73
CA GLN A 19 56.78 7.42 35.19
C GLN A 19 55.27 7.35 35.44
N ASN A 20 54.83 7.60 36.68
CA ASN A 20 53.40 7.67 37.00
C ASN A 20 52.69 8.75 36.17
N THR A 21 53.33 9.90 35.95
CA THR A 21 52.79 10.97 35.11
C THR A 21 52.67 10.54 33.64
N ALA A 22 53.68 9.85 33.11
CA ALA A 22 53.65 9.33 31.73
C ALA A 22 52.54 8.28 31.55
N GLU A 23 52.33 7.40 32.53
CA GLU A 23 51.23 6.41 32.53
C GLU A 23 49.86 7.09 32.58
N MET A 24 49.67 8.08 33.46
CA MET A 24 48.45 8.88 33.52
C MET A 24 48.19 9.61 32.20
N MET A 25 49.23 10.20 31.60
CA MET A 25 49.12 10.88 30.30
C MET A 25 48.75 9.92 29.18
N SER A 26 49.29 8.70 29.18
CA SER A 26 48.91 7.65 28.23
C SER A 26 47.44 7.24 28.36
N SER A 27 46.97 7.05 29.60
CA SER A 27 45.55 6.73 29.88
C SER A 27 44.60 7.85 29.43
N VAL A 28 44.95 9.12 29.69
CA VAL A 28 44.14 10.27 29.27
C VAL A 28 44.10 10.38 27.75
N GLN A 29 45.23 10.23 27.05
CA GLN A 29 45.27 10.22 25.58
C GLN A 29 44.39 9.10 25.01
N GLN A 30 44.46 7.91 25.61
CA GLN A 30 43.66 6.76 25.20
C GLN A 30 42.15 7.00 25.40
N ARG A 31 41.75 7.63 26.51
CA ARG A 31 40.35 8.02 26.76
C ARG A 31 39.88 9.14 25.83
N LEU A 32 40.73 10.10 25.51
CA LEU A 32 40.40 11.20 24.60
C LEU A 32 40.24 10.69 23.16
N SER A 33 41.13 9.78 22.73
CA SER A 33 41.07 9.19 21.39
C SER A 33 39.83 8.33 21.17
N THR A 34 39.33 7.62 22.18
CA THR A 34 38.16 6.75 22.03
C THR A 34 36.86 7.40 22.50
N GLY A 35 36.94 8.51 23.23
CA GLY A 35 35.80 9.14 23.91
C GLY A 35 35.18 8.27 25.01
N LYS A 36 35.79 7.12 25.36
CA LYS A 36 35.25 6.16 26.33
C LYS A 36 35.95 6.30 27.67
N LYS A 37 35.17 6.40 28.75
CA LYS A 37 35.69 6.40 30.12
C LYS A 37 36.37 5.07 30.48
N VAL A 38 35.85 3.95 29.96
CA VAL A 38 36.37 2.59 30.18
C VAL A 38 36.68 1.99 28.82
N ASN A 39 37.96 1.70 28.56
CA ASN A 39 38.40 1.20 27.26
C ASN A 39 38.77 -0.29 27.29
N SER A 40 39.06 -0.84 28.47
CA SER A 40 39.43 -2.23 28.64
C SER A 40 38.60 -2.89 29.73
N ALA A 41 38.44 -4.21 29.63
CA ALA A 41 37.83 -5.02 30.68
C ALA A 41 38.66 -5.04 31.98
N VAL A 42 39.95 -4.68 31.91
CA VAL A 42 40.86 -4.64 33.06
C VAL A 42 40.62 -3.39 33.92
N ASP A 43 40.25 -2.25 33.30
CA ASP A 43 39.96 -1.02 34.04
C ASP A 43 38.66 -1.11 34.84
N ASN A 44 37.60 -1.66 34.24
CA ASN A 44 36.32 -1.88 34.89
C ASN A 44 35.48 -2.93 34.14
N PRO A 45 35.48 -4.21 34.58
CA PRO A 45 34.83 -5.27 33.82
C PRO A 45 33.31 -5.08 33.76
N VAL A 46 32.67 -4.67 34.85
CA VAL A 46 31.21 -4.47 34.91
C VAL A 46 30.75 -3.44 33.88
N ASN A 47 31.42 -2.29 33.86
CA ASN A 47 31.06 -1.21 32.94
C ASN A 47 31.41 -1.57 31.48
N PHE A 48 32.54 -2.23 31.24
CA PHE A 48 32.95 -2.62 29.89
C PHE A 48 31.97 -3.61 29.27
N PHE A 49 31.61 -4.69 29.98
CA PHE A 49 30.69 -5.70 29.45
C PHE A 49 29.25 -5.20 29.36
N THR A 50 28.80 -4.35 30.30
CA THR A 50 27.48 -3.70 30.20
C THR A 50 27.42 -2.82 28.95
N ALA A 51 28.42 -1.97 28.73
CA ALA A 51 28.49 -1.12 27.54
C ALA A 51 28.57 -1.94 26.24
N ALA A 52 29.33 -3.04 26.23
CA ALA A 52 29.40 -3.94 25.09
C ALA A 52 28.04 -4.59 24.76
N GLY A 53 27.30 -5.03 25.78
CA GLY A 53 25.94 -5.57 25.61
C GLY A 53 24.96 -4.51 25.10
N LEU A 54 25.03 -3.28 25.62
CA LEU A 54 24.22 -2.17 25.11
C LEU A 54 24.57 -1.81 23.65
N GLN A 55 25.84 -1.85 23.27
CA GLN A 55 26.28 -1.59 21.90
C GLN A 55 25.74 -2.65 20.92
N ALA A 56 25.78 -3.93 21.29
CA ALA A 56 25.21 -5.02 20.49
C ALA A 56 23.70 -4.81 20.30
N ARG A 57 22.98 -4.57 21.39
CA ARG A 57 21.54 -4.28 21.36
C ARG A 57 21.22 -3.06 20.49
N SER A 58 22.03 -2.00 20.56
CA SER A 58 21.84 -0.83 19.71
C SER A 58 21.96 -1.17 18.22
N GLY A 59 22.89 -2.06 17.85
CA GLY A 59 23.02 -2.56 16.47
C GLY A 59 21.80 -3.37 16.03
N ASP A 60 21.32 -4.26 16.91
CA ASP A 60 20.10 -5.04 16.66
C ASP A 60 18.88 -4.13 16.49
N LEU A 61 18.74 -3.10 17.34
CA LEU A 61 17.66 -2.12 17.26
C LEU A 61 17.73 -1.28 15.98
N SER A 62 18.92 -0.95 15.47
CA SER A 62 19.09 -0.26 14.18
C SER A 62 18.54 -1.13 13.05
N THR A 63 18.92 -2.41 13.04
CA THR A 63 18.47 -3.38 12.02
C THR A 63 16.95 -3.61 12.08
N LEU A 64 16.41 -3.68 13.31
CA LEU A 64 14.97 -3.74 13.54
C LEU A 64 14.27 -2.48 13.04
N LEU A 65 14.81 -1.30 13.32
CA LEU A 65 14.22 -0.02 12.89
C LEU A 65 14.13 0.07 11.37
N ASP A 66 15.15 -0.39 10.64
CA ASP A 66 15.11 -0.45 9.18
C ASP A 66 14.03 -1.41 8.68
N SER A 67 13.90 -2.58 9.31
CA SER A 67 12.86 -3.56 9.00
C SER A 67 11.45 -3.01 9.28
N VAL A 68 11.28 -2.30 10.40
CA VAL A 68 10.04 -1.62 10.76
C VAL A 68 9.72 -0.50 9.77
N SER A 69 10.71 0.29 9.36
CA SER A 69 10.54 1.34 8.35
C SER A 69 10.02 0.78 7.02
N ASN A 70 10.61 -0.33 6.55
CA ASN A 70 10.15 -1.03 5.36
C ASN A 70 8.73 -1.60 5.52
N SER A 71 8.41 -2.09 6.72
CA SER A 71 7.08 -2.62 7.05
C SER A 71 6.03 -1.51 7.07
N VAL A 72 6.35 -0.34 7.63
CA VAL A 72 5.48 0.85 7.65
C VAL A 72 5.17 1.31 6.23
N GLN A 73 6.17 1.35 5.35
CA GLN A 73 5.95 1.70 3.93
C GLN A 73 5.04 0.69 3.23
N THR A 74 5.22 -0.60 3.51
CA THR A 74 4.37 -1.67 2.97
C THR A 74 2.92 -1.51 3.46
N ILE A 75 2.73 -1.27 4.75
CA ILE A 75 1.40 -1.04 5.34
C ILE A 75 0.76 0.23 4.76
N ALA A 76 1.51 1.31 4.57
CA ALA A 76 1.00 2.53 3.96
C ALA A 76 0.57 2.32 2.50
N ALA A 77 1.29 1.49 1.74
CA ALA A 77 0.87 1.10 0.39
C ALA A 77 -0.39 0.22 0.43
N ALA A 78 -0.48 -0.72 1.36
CA ALA A 78 -1.65 -1.55 1.56
C ALA A 78 -2.89 -0.72 1.95
N ASP A 79 -2.74 0.27 2.84
CA ASP A 79 -3.81 1.20 3.24
C ASP A 79 -4.38 1.97 2.05
N LYS A 80 -3.49 2.51 1.19
CA LYS A 80 -3.89 3.15 -0.07
C LYS A 80 -4.60 2.18 -1.01
N GLY A 81 -4.11 0.95 -1.12
CA GLY A 81 -4.71 -0.11 -1.94
C GLY A 81 -6.12 -0.47 -1.47
N ILE A 82 -6.31 -0.67 -0.16
CA ILE A 82 -7.61 -0.95 0.45
C ILE A 82 -8.57 0.23 0.23
N SER A 83 -8.10 1.46 0.42
CA SER A 83 -8.90 2.66 0.16
C SER A 83 -9.37 2.75 -1.29
N ALA A 84 -8.51 2.40 -2.26
CA ALA A 84 -8.88 2.36 -3.67
C ALA A 84 -9.93 1.26 -3.95
N ILE A 85 -9.78 0.09 -3.34
CA ILE A 85 -10.77 -1.01 -3.43
C ILE A 85 -12.12 -0.57 -2.86
N THR A 86 -12.15 0.08 -1.71
CA THR A 86 -13.40 0.60 -1.12
C THR A 86 -14.12 1.56 -2.07
N LYS A 87 -13.39 2.51 -2.67
CA LYS A 87 -13.96 3.44 -3.66
C LYS A 87 -14.47 2.72 -4.91
N LEU A 88 -13.76 1.69 -5.38
CA LEU A 88 -14.21 0.86 -6.50
C LEU A 88 -15.51 0.13 -6.17
N ILE A 89 -15.63 -0.43 -4.96
CA ILE A 89 -16.85 -1.12 -4.50
C ILE A 89 -18.03 -0.13 -4.41
N GLU A 90 -17.81 1.09 -3.92
CA GLU A 90 -18.84 2.14 -3.88
C GLU A 90 -19.32 2.52 -5.28
N SER A 91 -18.39 2.71 -6.22
CA SER A 91 -18.70 2.98 -7.63
C SER A 91 -19.48 1.82 -8.26
N ALA A 92 -19.01 0.58 -8.09
CA ALA A 92 -19.67 -0.61 -8.60
C ALA A 92 -21.09 -0.77 -8.02
N LYS A 93 -21.30 -0.50 -6.73
CA LYS A 93 -22.62 -0.50 -6.10
C LYS A 93 -23.54 0.56 -6.69
N SER A 94 -23.02 1.76 -6.97
CA SER A 94 -23.79 2.81 -7.66
C SER A 94 -24.21 2.36 -9.06
N THR A 95 -23.29 1.80 -9.84
CA THR A 95 -23.58 1.25 -11.18
C THR A 95 -24.60 0.12 -11.10
N ALA A 96 -24.46 -0.80 -10.14
CA ALA A 96 -25.41 -1.90 -9.95
C ALA A 96 -26.81 -1.39 -9.61
N LYS A 97 -26.92 -0.37 -8.75
CA LYS A 97 -28.20 0.30 -8.44
C LYS A 97 -28.80 0.97 -9.68
N GLN A 98 -27.99 1.69 -10.46
CA GLN A 98 -28.44 2.30 -11.72
C GLN A 98 -28.97 1.24 -12.69
N ALA A 99 -28.28 0.10 -12.82
CA ALA A 99 -28.72 -1.01 -13.66
C ALA A 99 -30.01 -1.68 -13.15
N GLN A 100 -30.17 -1.82 -11.84
CA GLN A 100 -31.40 -2.32 -11.23
C GLN A 100 -32.59 -1.39 -11.54
N THR A 101 -32.45 -0.10 -11.27
CA THR A 101 -33.52 0.89 -11.56
C THR A 101 -33.80 1.01 -13.07
N ALA A 102 -32.78 0.91 -13.92
CA ALA A 102 -32.97 0.91 -15.38
C ALA A 102 -33.75 -0.32 -15.88
N THR A 103 -33.73 -1.44 -15.16
CA THR A 103 -34.52 -2.64 -15.50
C THR A 103 -35.98 -2.51 -15.03
N GLU A 104 -36.24 -1.75 -13.97
CA GLU A 104 -37.59 -1.44 -13.48
C GLU A 104 -38.28 -0.33 -14.31
N GLY A 105 -37.49 0.50 -15.00
CA GLY A 105 -37.97 1.49 -15.96
C GLY A 105 -38.04 0.95 -17.40
N THR A 106 -39.25 0.56 -17.82
CA THR A 106 -39.69 0.60 -19.23
C THR A 106 -39.28 -0.57 -20.14
N ILE A 107 -40.14 -1.60 -20.21
CA ILE A 107 -40.67 -2.02 -21.52
C ILE A 107 -42.02 -1.32 -21.69
N ALA A 108 -42.01 -0.05 -22.09
CA ALA A 108 -43.17 0.53 -22.74
C ALA A 108 -43.12 0.03 -24.18
N TYR A 109 -44.02 -0.87 -24.53
CA TYR A 109 -44.37 -1.07 -25.93
C TYR A 109 -44.94 0.26 -26.45
N ALA A 110 -44.07 1.14 -26.94
CA ALA A 110 -44.44 2.28 -27.76
C ALA A 110 -44.78 1.77 -29.18
N GLY A 111 -45.71 0.82 -29.26
CA GLY A 111 -46.48 0.54 -30.45
C GLY A 111 -47.81 1.23 -30.26
N SER A 112 -47.92 2.49 -30.68
CA SER A 112 -49.22 3.12 -30.87
C SER A 112 -49.99 2.27 -31.88
N VAL A 113 -50.77 1.30 -31.40
CA VAL A 113 -51.98 0.87 -32.11
C VAL A 113 -52.93 2.03 -31.93
N THR A 114 -52.72 3.07 -32.73
CA THR A 114 -53.70 4.10 -32.98
C THR A 114 -54.93 3.36 -33.47
N GLY A 115 -55.92 3.21 -32.59
CA GLY A 115 -57.24 2.70 -32.90
C GLY A 115 -58.02 3.65 -33.81
N GLY A 116 -57.40 4.09 -34.90
CA GLY A 116 -58.12 4.42 -36.11
C GLY A 116 -58.40 3.09 -36.78
N ALA A 117 -59.68 2.75 -36.94
CA ALA A 117 -60.09 1.61 -37.75
C ALA A 117 -59.26 1.59 -39.05
N ILE A 118 -58.78 0.41 -39.43
CA ILE A 118 -58.35 0.13 -40.80
C ILE A 118 -59.53 0.42 -41.72
N ALA A 119 -59.67 1.68 -42.14
CA ALA A 119 -60.47 2.05 -43.27
C ALA A 119 -59.75 1.44 -44.48
N ASP A 120 -60.09 0.19 -44.79
CA ASP A 120 -59.99 -0.47 -46.10
C ASP A 120 -60.42 -1.96 -45.99
N ASP A 121 -61.55 -2.25 -45.33
CA ASP A 121 -62.29 -3.51 -45.55
C ASP A 121 -63.07 -3.46 -46.89
N ALA A 122 -62.51 -2.79 -47.90
CA ALA A 122 -62.99 -2.88 -49.28
C ALA A 122 -62.35 -4.06 -50.04
N ALA A 123 -61.26 -4.63 -49.49
CA ALA A 123 -60.54 -5.74 -50.12
C ALA A 123 -61.17 -7.12 -49.84
N VAL A 124 -61.98 -7.30 -48.79
CA VAL A 124 -62.64 -8.59 -48.49
C VAL A 124 -63.85 -8.83 -49.39
N ALA A 125 -64.53 -7.78 -49.87
CA ALA A 125 -65.61 -7.90 -50.85
C ALA A 125 -65.11 -8.38 -52.23
N ALA A 126 -63.81 -8.23 -52.53
CA ALA A 126 -63.21 -8.70 -53.78
C ALA A 126 -62.76 -10.18 -53.73
N LEU A 127 -62.64 -10.78 -52.55
CA LEU A 127 -62.27 -12.20 -52.39
C LEU A 127 -63.46 -13.17 -52.31
N THR A 128 -64.70 -12.69 -52.18
CA THR A 128 -65.93 -13.52 -52.26
C THR A 128 -66.62 -13.41 -53.61
N GLY A 129 -65.86 -13.08 -54.66
CA GLY A 129 -66.29 -13.34 -56.03
C GLY A 129 -66.38 -14.83 -56.26
N ASN A 130 -67.59 -15.40 -56.19
CA ASN A 130 -67.86 -16.76 -56.63
C ASN A 130 -67.50 -16.87 -58.12
N PRO A 131 -66.51 -17.68 -58.52
CA PRO A 131 -66.01 -17.71 -59.90
C PRO A 131 -66.98 -18.34 -60.92
N ASP A 132 -68.17 -18.80 -60.50
CA ASP A 132 -69.12 -19.55 -61.35
C ASP A 132 -70.57 -19.00 -61.35
N ASP A 133 -70.79 -17.68 -61.26
CA ASP A 133 -72.16 -17.10 -61.43
C ASP A 133 -72.39 -16.54 -62.86
N PRO A 134 -72.87 -17.34 -63.83
CA PRO A 134 -73.11 -16.93 -65.23
C PRO A 134 -74.24 -15.90 -65.40
N GLY A 135 -74.86 -15.40 -64.32
CA GLY A 135 -76.05 -14.54 -64.38
C GLY A 135 -75.85 -13.02 -64.38
N ARG A 136 -74.62 -12.49 -64.26
CA ARG A 136 -74.41 -11.05 -63.97
C ARG A 136 -74.14 -10.13 -65.16
N LEU A 137 -73.99 -10.64 -66.39
CA LEU A 137 -73.63 -9.84 -67.57
C LEU A 137 -74.76 -9.55 -68.57
N GLY A 138 -76.02 -9.95 -68.30
CA GLY A 138 -77.08 -9.96 -69.33
C GLY A 138 -78.41 -9.24 -69.05
N ARG A 139 -78.59 -8.48 -67.95
CA ARG A 139 -79.92 -7.91 -67.57
C ARG A 139 -79.97 -6.38 -67.37
N ARG A 140 -79.26 -5.60 -68.20
CA ARG A 140 -79.41 -4.13 -68.21
C ARG A 140 -79.78 -3.53 -69.58
N ALA A 141 -80.38 -4.31 -70.48
CA ALA A 141 -80.91 -3.79 -71.74
C ALA A 141 -82.13 -4.61 -72.22
N ASN A 142 -83.33 -4.30 -71.69
CA ASN A 142 -84.61 -4.24 -72.43
C ASN A 142 -85.74 -3.86 -71.45
N GLY A 143 -86.47 -2.76 -71.72
CA GLY A 143 -87.57 -2.22 -70.90
C GLY A 143 -87.24 -0.89 -70.25
#